data_AF-A0A6N4AKV0-F1
#
_entry.id   AF-A0A6N4AKV0-F1
#
_cell.length_a   1.000
_cell.length_b   1.000
_cell.length_c   1.000
_cell.angle_alpha   90.00
_cell.angle_beta   90.00
_cell.angle_gamma   90.00
#
_symmetry.space_group_name_H-M   'P 1'
#
loop_
_entity.id
_entity.type
_entity.pdbx_description
1 polymer ?
#
loop_
_entity_poly.entity_id
_entity_poly.type
_entity_poly.pdbx_seq_one_letter_code
_entity_poly.pdbx_strand_id
1 'polypeptide(L)'
;MTPYEKNLHLLAAHCTADANLAAAAGKLIDMAPSNERSALFMRFLYEFRYTPTDKSSSIFEEFKEEPKRDVVASKRIIDRFVDAHKNTDMNEEEFHEKLWELICEKAGDSSRQKAIFLRACTLITDLPYINKTKAMTMTQEGFENEEAKIDPICGAMIRHVGNQHFSQITEDASMFLPIIESGKDERERAILLSLVLMTFRAKMIPPSLQGLLDDEDE
;
A
#
# COMPACT_ATOMS: atom_id res chain seq x y z
N MET A 1 17.23 8.93 -10.81
CA MET A 1 16.90 9.47 -9.48
C MET A 1 17.48 10.87 -9.35
N THR A 2 16.66 11.85 -8.98
CA THR A 2 17.10 13.22 -8.69
C THR A 2 17.90 13.26 -7.37
N PRO A 3 18.68 14.32 -7.10
CA PRO A 3 19.37 14.47 -5.82
C PRO A 3 18.42 14.41 -4.61
N TYR A 4 17.21 14.97 -4.74
CA TYR A 4 16.20 14.96 -3.69
C TYR A 4 15.68 13.56 -3.41
N GLU A 5 15.41 12.77 -4.45
CA GLU A 5 14.99 11.37 -4.30
C GLU A 5 16.06 10.52 -3.61
N LYS A 6 17.33 10.73 -3.96
CA LYS A 6 18.44 10.01 -3.32
C LYS A 6 18.56 10.35 -1.83
N ASN A 7 18.41 11.63 -1.49
CA ASN A 7 18.48 12.08 -0.10
C ASN A 7 17.29 11.58 0.72
N LEU A 8 16.09 11.60 0.15
CA LEU A 8 14.89 11.05 0.79
C LEU A 8 15.05 9.56 1.12
N HIS A 9 15.56 8.79 0.16
CA HIS A 9 15.85 7.37 0.33
C HIS A 9 16.86 7.11 1.46
N LEU A 10 17.96 7.86 1.49
CA LEU A 10 18.95 7.74 2.55
C LEU A 10 18.35 8.05 3.93
N LEU A 11 17.51 9.08 4.03
CA LEU A 11 16.82 9.40 5.28
C LEU A 11 15.91 8.24 5.72
N ALA A 12 15.07 7.73 4.83
CA ALA A 12 14.13 6.66 5.16
C ALA A 12 14.83 5.33 5.52
N ALA A 13 15.94 5.00 4.86
CA ALA A 13 16.68 3.76 5.10
C ALA A 13 17.53 3.77 6.39
N HIS A 14 17.97 4.94 6.85
CA HIS A 14 18.94 5.02 7.95
C HIS A 14 18.45 5.74 9.21
N CYS A 15 17.29 6.42 9.16
CA CYS A 15 16.77 7.20 10.29
C CYS A 15 15.53 6.57 10.90
N THR A 16 15.24 6.88 12.16
CA THR A 16 14.02 6.41 12.83
C THR A 16 12.77 6.96 12.15
N ALA A 17 11.75 6.10 11.96
CA ALA A 17 10.46 6.48 11.38
C ALA A 17 9.57 7.24 12.39
N ASP A 18 9.89 8.52 12.62
CA ASP A 18 9.22 9.42 13.57
C ASP A 18 8.87 10.79 12.96
N ALA A 19 8.38 11.72 13.79
CA ALA A 19 8.08 13.09 13.35
C ALA A 19 9.30 13.89 12.87
N ASN A 20 10.51 13.57 13.33
CA ASN A 20 11.73 14.23 12.85
C ASN A 20 12.07 13.78 11.42
N LEU A 21 11.84 12.51 11.07
CA LEU A 21 11.99 12.05 9.69
C LEU A 21 11.00 12.77 8.77
N ALA A 22 9.75 12.92 9.20
CA ALA A 22 8.76 13.71 8.47
C ALA A 22 9.18 15.18 8.31
N ALA A 23 9.84 15.78 9.31
CA ALA A 23 10.38 17.13 9.23
C ALA A 23 11.53 17.26 8.22
N ALA A 24 12.47 16.32 8.24
CA ALA A 24 13.58 16.28 7.30
C ALA A 24 13.08 16.08 5.86
N ALA A 25 12.15 15.15 5.65
CA ALA A 25 11.51 14.92 4.36
C ALA A 25 10.74 16.15 3.87
N GLY A 26 9.97 16.81 4.74
CA GLY A 26 9.23 18.02 4.39
C GLY A 26 10.13 19.15 3.90
N LYS A 27 11.29 19.35 4.56
CA LYS A 27 12.30 20.32 4.12
C LYS A 27 12.85 19.98 2.73
N LEU A 28 13.14 18.70 2.46
CA LEU A 28 13.60 18.26 1.14
C LEU A 28 12.55 18.49 0.05
N ILE A 29 11.29 18.14 0.32
CA ILE A 29 10.18 18.33 -0.63
C ILE A 29 9.98 19.83 -0.91
N ASP A 30 9.99 20.69 0.11
CA ASP A 30 9.85 22.14 -0.08
C ASP A 30 11.00 22.75 -0.90
N MET A 31 12.24 22.27 -0.72
CA MET A 31 13.41 22.74 -1.46
C MET A 31 13.46 22.24 -2.91
N ALA A 32 12.68 21.22 -3.27
CA ALA A 32 12.64 20.68 -4.62
C ALA A 32 11.85 21.61 -5.58
N PRO A 33 12.15 21.56 -6.89
CA PRO A 33 11.34 22.21 -7.91
C PRO A 33 9.86 21.85 -7.78
N SER A 34 8.96 22.80 -8.02
CA SER A 34 7.50 22.59 -7.80
C SER A 34 6.95 21.36 -8.53
N ASN A 35 7.46 21.07 -9.73
CA ASN A 35 7.07 19.92 -10.55
C ASN A 35 7.60 18.57 -10.02
N GLU A 36 8.49 18.55 -9.03
CA GLU A 36 9.01 17.33 -8.40
C GLU A 36 8.34 17.03 -7.05
N ARG A 37 7.66 18.00 -6.44
CA ARG A 37 7.20 17.91 -5.04
C ARG A 37 6.16 16.82 -4.82
N SER A 38 5.19 16.69 -5.73
CA SER A 38 4.15 15.64 -5.65
C SER A 38 4.77 14.24 -5.73
N ALA A 39 5.69 14.02 -6.67
CA ALA A 39 6.41 12.76 -6.81
C ALA A 39 7.27 12.43 -5.57
N LEU A 40 7.98 13.42 -5.02
CA LEU A 40 8.76 13.25 -3.79
C LEU A 40 7.87 12.96 -2.57
N PHE A 41 6.70 13.61 -2.49
CA PHE A 41 5.73 13.33 -1.43
C PHE A 41 5.17 11.90 -1.51
N MET A 42 4.76 11.46 -2.70
CA MET A 42 4.33 10.07 -2.93
C MET A 42 5.43 9.09 -2.53
N ARG A 43 6.67 9.34 -2.99
CA ARG A 43 7.83 8.50 -2.66
C ARG A 43 8.10 8.46 -1.16
N PHE A 44 8.00 9.59 -0.46
CA PHE A 44 8.15 9.64 1.00
C PHE A 44 7.16 8.70 1.69
N LEU A 45 5.89 8.68 1.27
CA LEU A 45 4.88 7.81 1.89
C LEU A 45 5.20 6.32 1.73
N TYR A 46 5.71 5.92 0.55
CA TYR A 46 6.18 4.55 0.34
C TYR A 46 7.40 4.25 1.19
N GLU A 47 8.43 5.09 1.11
CA GLU A 47 9.70 4.80 1.75
C GLU A 47 9.57 4.82 3.28
N PHE A 48 8.78 5.73 3.85
CA PHE A 48 8.55 5.81 5.30
C PHE A 48 7.91 4.52 5.86
N ARG A 49 6.99 3.90 5.12
CA ARG A 49 6.22 2.75 5.60
C ARG A 49 6.87 1.41 5.31
N TYR A 50 7.49 1.30 4.15
CA TYR A 50 7.89 0.01 3.59
C TYR A 50 9.41 -0.17 3.50
N THR A 51 10.21 0.87 3.80
CA THR A 51 11.67 0.73 3.88
C THR A 51 12.07 0.33 5.30
N PRO A 52 12.70 -0.84 5.50
CA PRO A 52 13.32 -1.16 6.79
C PRO A 52 14.41 -0.14 7.11
N THR A 53 14.38 0.41 8.33
CA THR A 53 15.41 1.35 8.80
C THR A 53 16.42 0.66 9.71
N ASP A 54 17.70 0.88 9.46
CA ASP A 54 18.80 0.40 10.33
C ASP A 54 19.08 1.33 11.53
N LYS A 55 18.46 2.52 11.56
CA LYS A 55 18.61 3.56 12.59
C LYS A 55 20.07 3.95 12.86
N SER A 56 20.95 3.76 11.88
CA SER A 56 22.38 4.07 11.98
C SER A 56 22.68 5.57 11.96
N SER A 57 21.72 6.38 11.49
CA SER A 57 21.87 7.82 11.32
C SER A 57 20.90 8.62 12.17
N SER A 58 21.40 9.74 12.71
CA SER A 58 20.59 10.75 13.39
C SER A 58 20.28 11.90 12.45
N ILE A 59 19.09 12.47 12.58
CA ILE A 59 18.64 13.65 11.85
C ILE A 59 18.47 14.83 12.80
N PHE A 60 18.42 16.03 12.23
CA PHE A 60 18.14 17.24 12.99
C PHE A 60 16.82 17.11 13.77
N GLU A 61 16.87 17.46 15.04
CA GLU A 61 15.73 17.35 15.96
C GLU A 61 14.86 18.61 15.89
N GLU A 62 13.75 18.53 15.16
CA GLU A 62 12.70 19.56 15.10
C GLU A 62 11.71 19.40 16.27
N PHE A 63 11.50 18.16 16.69
CA PHE A 63 10.60 17.75 17.75
C PHE A 63 11.37 16.97 18.81
N LYS A 64 11.41 17.50 20.04
CA LYS A 64 11.93 16.78 21.21
C LYS A 64 11.09 15.57 21.59
N GLU A 65 9.79 15.65 21.33
CA GLU A 65 8.82 14.59 21.54
C GLU A 65 7.81 14.58 20.40
N GLU A 66 7.21 13.42 20.13
CA GLU A 66 6.19 13.26 19.10
C GLU A 66 5.00 14.23 19.35
N PRO A 67 4.65 15.11 18.39
CA PRO A 67 3.55 16.08 18.54
C PRO A 67 2.17 15.42 18.39
N LYS A 68 1.86 14.44 19.26
CA LYS A 68 0.72 13.52 19.11
C LYS A 68 -0.62 14.23 18.90
N ARG A 69 -0.91 15.29 19.66
CA ARG A 69 -2.18 16.02 19.57
C ARG A 69 -2.37 16.67 18.20
N ASP A 70 -1.32 17.31 17.70
CA ASP A 70 -1.36 18.02 16.41
C ASP A 70 -1.38 17.05 15.23
N VAL A 71 -0.68 15.91 15.37
CA VAL A 71 -0.73 14.81 14.39
C VAL A 71 -2.14 14.23 14.31
N VAL A 72 -2.80 13.97 15.44
CA VAL A 72 -4.18 13.48 15.46
C VAL A 72 -5.15 14.49 14.83
N ALA A 73 -5.00 15.78 15.14
CA ALA A 73 -5.82 16.83 14.54
C ALA A 73 -5.62 16.93 13.02
N SER A 74 -4.37 16.88 12.56
CA SER A 74 -4.02 16.94 11.13
C SER A 74 -4.49 15.68 10.39
N LYS A 75 -4.39 14.51 11.02
CA LYS A 75 -4.89 13.24 10.47
C LYS A 75 -6.38 13.33 10.14
N ARG A 76 -7.21 13.92 11.01
CA ARG A 76 -8.65 14.10 10.75
C ARG A 76 -8.94 14.98 9.52
N ILE A 77 -8.06 15.91 9.19
CA ILE A 77 -8.19 16.75 7.99
C ILE A 77 -7.89 15.90 6.76
N ILE A 78 -6.79 15.13 6.80
CA ILE A 78 -6.38 14.27 5.69
C ILE A 78 -7.37 13.11 5.48
N ASP A 79 -7.86 12.48 6.55
CA ASP A 79 -8.86 11.41 6.47
C ASP A 79 -10.10 11.88 5.69
N ARG A 80 -10.61 13.08 5.98
CA ARG A 80 -11.75 13.66 5.24
C ARG A 80 -11.43 13.89 3.77
N PHE A 81 -10.21 14.32 3.46
CA PHE A 81 -9.77 14.49 2.08
C PHE A 81 -9.70 13.13 1.36
N VAL A 82 -9.09 12.13 1.99
CA VAL A 82 -8.97 10.77 1.45
C VAL A 82 -10.37 10.18 1.23
N ASP A 83 -11.27 10.26 2.21
CA ASP A 83 -12.64 9.76 2.10
C ASP A 83 -13.42 10.40 0.95
N ALA A 84 -13.22 11.70 0.71
CA ALA A 84 -13.88 12.41 -0.38
C ALA A 84 -13.38 12.01 -1.77
N HIS A 85 -12.16 11.46 -1.88
CA HIS A 85 -11.50 11.19 -3.15
C HIS A 85 -11.18 9.70 -3.40
N LYS A 86 -11.30 8.82 -2.39
CA LYS A 86 -10.85 7.42 -2.50
C LYS A 86 -11.63 6.57 -3.51
N ASN A 87 -12.84 7.00 -3.87
CA ASN A 87 -13.74 6.31 -4.80
C ASN A 87 -14.01 7.14 -6.08
N THR A 88 -13.16 8.11 -6.39
CA THR A 88 -13.24 8.87 -7.65
C THR A 88 -12.29 8.27 -8.67
N ASP A 89 -12.48 8.58 -9.96
CA ASP A 89 -11.58 8.12 -11.04
C ASP A 89 -10.28 8.96 -11.12
N MET A 90 -9.88 9.56 -9.99
CA MET A 90 -8.67 10.35 -9.88
C MET A 90 -7.46 9.43 -10.07
N ASN A 91 -6.50 9.87 -10.88
CA ASN A 91 -5.24 9.15 -10.98
C ASN A 91 -4.34 9.43 -9.76
N GLU A 92 -3.33 8.59 -9.55
CA GLU A 92 -2.49 8.67 -8.35
C GLU A 92 -1.71 9.99 -8.26
N GLU A 93 -1.18 10.48 -9.37
CA GLU A 93 -0.39 11.72 -9.41
C GLU A 93 -1.25 12.93 -9.03
N GLU A 94 -2.44 13.05 -9.62
CA GLU A 94 -3.41 14.11 -9.33
C GLU A 94 -3.85 14.07 -7.86
N PHE A 95 -4.06 12.88 -7.30
CA PHE A 95 -4.44 12.73 -5.88
C PHE A 95 -3.35 13.26 -4.95
N HIS A 96 -2.10 12.85 -5.18
CA HIS A 96 -0.97 13.27 -4.32
C HIS A 96 -0.65 14.76 -4.50
N GLU A 97 -0.86 15.33 -5.69
CA GLU A 97 -0.76 16.77 -5.94
C GLU A 97 -1.80 17.54 -5.11
N LYS A 98 -3.08 17.19 -5.21
CA LYS A 98 -4.16 17.84 -4.44
C LYS A 98 -3.98 17.66 -2.92
N LEU A 99 -3.49 16.51 -2.48
CA LEU A 99 -3.20 16.30 -1.07
C LEU A 99 -2.02 17.18 -0.62
N TRP A 100 -0.98 17.32 -1.44
CA TRP A 100 0.14 18.22 -1.14
C TRP A 100 -0.30 19.69 -1.10
N GLU A 101 -1.16 20.12 -2.02
CA GLU A 101 -1.77 21.45 -2.02
C GLU A 101 -2.58 21.71 -0.74
N LEU A 102 -3.41 20.75 -0.31
CA LEU A 102 -4.14 20.84 0.96
C LEU A 102 -3.19 21.02 2.15
N ILE A 103 -2.09 20.26 2.18
CA ILE A 103 -1.08 20.38 3.24
C ILE A 103 -0.46 21.78 3.22
N CYS A 104 -0.09 22.28 2.04
CA CYS A 104 0.46 23.63 1.91
C CYS A 104 -0.54 24.71 2.34
N GLU A 105 -1.82 24.59 1.96
CA GLU A 105 -2.88 25.52 2.36
C GLU A 105 -3.07 25.54 3.89
N LYS A 106 -3.14 24.36 4.53
CA LYS A 106 -3.40 24.26 5.98
C LYS A 106 -2.18 24.55 6.84
N ALA A 107 -0.98 24.26 6.34
CA ALA A 107 0.26 24.53 7.06
C ALA A 107 0.79 25.95 6.84
N GLY A 108 0.43 26.60 5.72
CA GLY A 108 1.05 27.84 5.27
C GLY A 108 2.57 27.66 5.11
N ASP A 109 3.32 28.70 5.49
CA ASP A 109 4.79 28.70 5.43
C ASP A 109 5.46 27.94 6.60
N SER A 110 4.68 27.36 7.51
CA SER A 110 5.22 26.66 8.68
C SER A 110 5.78 25.28 8.32
N SER A 111 7.11 25.18 8.23
CA SER A 111 7.81 23.90 8.05
C SER A 111 7.46 22.89 9.14
N ARG A 112 7.29 23.35 10.37
CA ARG A 112 6.88 22.52 11.52
C ARG A 112 5.47 21.96 11.31
N GLN A 113 4.53 22.76 10.83
CA GLN A 113 3.17 22.29 10.58
C GLN A 113 3.11 21.31 9.39
N LYS A 114 3.88 21.57 8.32
CA LYS A 114 4.01 20.61 7.21
C LYS A 114 4.56 19.27 7.67
N ALA A 115 5.56 19.27 8.56
CA ALA A 115 6.10 18.05 9.16
C ALA A 115 5.03 17.25 9.94
N ILE A 116 4.17 17.94 10.69
CA ILE A 116 3.05 17.33 11.41
C ILE A 116 2.05 16.69 10.43
N PHE A 117 1.71 17.38 9.34
CA PHE A 117 0.83 16.85 8.29
C PHE A 117 1.45 15.64 7.59
N LEU A 118 2.73 15.70 7.22
CA LEU A 118 3.45 14.57 6.63
C LEU A 118 3.45 13.38 7.57
N ARG A 119 3.74 13.60 8.86
CA ARG A 119 3.66 12.55 9.87
C ARG A 119 2.26 11.97 9.97
N ALA A 120 1.22 12.79 9.95
CA ALA A 120 -0.16 12.34 9.93
C ALA A 120 -0.49 11.48 8.69
N CYS A 121 -0.01 11.86 7.50
CA CYS A 121 -0.17 11.06 6.28
C CYS A 121 0.42 9.66 6.43
N THR A 122 1.53 9.47 7.16
CA THR A 122 2.13 8.14 7.38
C THR A 122 1.27 7.20 8.23
N LEU A 123 0.26 7.72 8.93
CA LEU A 123 -0.63 6.95 9.81
C LEU A 123 -1.97 6.55 9.15
N ILE A 124 -2.18 6.90 7.88
CA ILE A 124 -3.46 6.69 7.18
C ILE A 124 -3.35 5.47 6.28
N THR A 125 -4.08 4.40 6.59
CA THR A 125 -3.96 3.11 5.88
C THR A 125 -4.26 3.18 4.38
N ASP A 126 -5.11 4.09 3.94
CA ASP A 126 -5.45 4.32 2.53
C ASP A 126 -4.42 5.17 1.75
N LEU A 127 -3.29 5.52 2.37
CA LEU A 127 -2.15 6.16 1.70
C LEU A 127 -0.95 5.19 1.61
N PRO A 128 -0.06 5.29 0.60
CA PRO A 128 -0.23 6.05 -0.64
C PRO A 128 -1.50 5.66 -1.39
N TYR A 129 -2.12 6.63 -2.07
CA TYR A 129 -3.39 6.39 -2.74
C TYR A 129 -3.22 5.43 -3.91
N ILE A 130 -4.13 4.48 -4.03
CA ILE A 130 -4.24 3.54 -5.15
C ILE A 130 -5.65 3.71 -5.73
N ASN A 131 -5.74 3.92 -7.05
CA ASN A 131 -7.04 4.03 -7.70
C ASN A 131 -7.74 2.65 -7.77
N LYS A 132 -8.76 2.48 -6.94
CA LYS A 132 -9.55 1.24 -6.84
C LYS A 132 -10.71 1.17 -7.86
N THR A 133 -11.02 2.24 -8.61
CA THR A 133 -12.15 2.23 -9.58
C THR A 133 -11.90 1.26 -10.74
N LYS A 134 -10.63 1.00 -11.06
CA LYS A 134 -10.20 0.03 -12.06
C LYS A 134 -10.14 -1.41 -11.54
N ALA A 135 -10.33 -1.63 -10.24
CA ALA A 135 -10.32 -2.98 -9.69
C ALA A 135 -11.47 -3.79 -10.30
N MET A 136 -11.16 -5.01 -10.74
CA MET A 136 -12.18 -5.93 -11.20
C MET A 136 -13.10 -6.28 -10.02
N THR A 137 -14.37 -5.91 -10.14
CA THR A 137 -15.41 -6.29 -9.19
C THR A 137 -16.35 -7.28 -9.85
N MET A 138 -16.75 -8.29 -9.09
CA MET A 138 -17.76 -9.26 -9.51
C MET A 138 -18.54 -9.74 -8.30
N THR A 139 -19.78 -10.15 -8.53
CA THR A 139 -20.58 -10.87 -7.53
C THR A 139 -20.01 -12.28 -7.36
N GLN A 140 -20.35 -12.94 -6.25
CA GLN A 140 -19.97 -14.35 -6.03
C GLN A 140 -20.49 -15.26 -7.15
N GLU A 141 -21.75 -15.11 -7.55
CA GLU A 141 -22.33 -15.82 -8.70
C GLU A 141 -21.58 -15.51 -10.01
N GLY A 142 -21.16 -14.26 -10.21
CA GLY A 142 -20.35 -13.86 -11.35
C GLY A 142 -18.99 -14.55 -11.36
N PHE A 143 -18.35 -14.67 -10.20
CA PHE A 143 -17.10 -15.39 -10.03
C PHE A 143 -17.25 -16.86 -10.39
N GLU A 144 -18.25 -17.55 -9.83
CA GLU A 144 -18.50 -18.99 -10.07
C GLU A 144 -18.78 -19.28 -11.55
N ASN A 145 -19.54 -18.40 -12.21
CA ASN A 145 -19.82 -18.50 -13.63
C ASN A 145 -18.56 -18.34 -14.50
N GLU A 146 -17.63 -17.48 -14.11
CA GLU A 146 -16.35 -17.32 -14.82
C GLU A 146 -15.39 -18.48 -14.50
N GLU A 147 -15.34 -18.94 -13.26
CA GLU A 147 -14.56 -20.11 -12.84
C GLU A 147 -14.99 -21.36 -13.63
N ALA A 148 -16.30 -21.58 -13.81
CA ALA A 148 -16.82 -22.72 -14.56
C ALA A 148 -16.40 -22.74 -16.06
N LYS A 149 -15.92 -21.62 -16.61
CA LYS A 149 -15.44 -21.50 -17.99
C LYS A 149 -13.94 -21.80 -18.13
N ILE A 150 -13.21 -21.80 -17.02
CA ILE A 150 -11.77 -22.08 -17.00
C ILE A 150 -11.53 -23.56 -17.34
N ASP A 151 -10.43 -23.84 -18.03
CA ASP A 151 -9.99 -25.22 -18.25
C ASP A 151 -9.86 -25.95 -16.89
N PRO A 152 -10.61 -27.03 -16.65
CA PRO A 152 -10.57 -27.77 -15.39
C PRO A 152 -9.16 -28.21 -14.97
N ILE A 153 -8.26 -28.40 -15.94
CA ILE A 153 -6.85 -28.74 -15.68
C ILE A 153 -6.17 -27.63 -14.89
N CYS A 154 -6.45 -26.36 -15.18
CA CYS A 154 -5.85 -25.22 -14.47
C CYS A 154 -6.24 -25.24 -12.98
N GLY A 155 -7.54 -25.39 -12.68
CA GLY A 155 -8.01 -25.48 -11.30
C GLY A 155 -7.45 -26.72 -10.57
N ALA A 156 -7.35 -27.86 -11.25
CA ALA A 156 -6.72 -29.06 -10.69
C ALA A 156 -5.23 -28.86 -10.40
N MET A 157 -4.49 -28.19 -11.29
CA MET A 157 -3.09 -27.87 -11.10
C MET A 157 -2.87 -26.89 -9.94
N ILE A 158 -3.71 -25.87 -9.79
CA ILE A 158 -3.65 -24.93 -8.65
C ILE A 158 -3.81 -25.71 -7.34
N ARG A 159 -4.80 -26.60 -7.23
CA ARG A 159 -4.97 -27.46 -6.05
C ARG A 159 -3.78 -28.40 -5.83
N HIS A 160 -3.25 -28.98 -6.90
CA HIS A 160 -2.11 -29.90 -6.82
C HIS A 160 -0.85 -29.21 -6.31
N VAL A 161 -0.48 -28.07 -6.91
CA VAL A 161 0.65 -27.22 -6.50
C VAL A 161 0.41 -26.73 -5.07
N GLY A 162 -0.80 -26.29 -4.76
CA GLY A 162 -1.23 -25.93 -3.42
C GLY A 162 -1.01 -27.03 -2.39
N ASN A 163 -1.06 -28.31 -2.74
CA ASN A 163 -0.80 -29.39 -1.77
C ASN A 163 0.68 -29.80 -1.69
N GLN A 164 1.56 -29.18 -2.48
CA GLN A 164 3.00 -29.42 -2.39
C GLN A 164 3.63 -28.59 -1.28
N HIS A 165 4.68 -29.16 -0.68
CA HIS A 165 5.52 -28.47 0.31
C HIS A 165 6.84 -28.05 -0.33
N PHE A 166 6.93 -26.78 -0.70
CA PHE A 166 8.17 -26.18 -1.18
C PHE A 166 8.98 -25.61 -0.02
N SER A 167 10.31 -25.55 -0.21
CA SER A 167 11.22 -25.04 0.81
C SER A 167 11.32 -23.52 0.79
N GLN A 168 11.06 -22.90 -0.37
CA GLN A 168 11.09 -21.46 -0.58
C GLN A 168 9.78 -20.96 -1.19
N ILE A 169 9.32 -19.80 -0.75
CA ILE A 169 8.11 -19.17 -1.28
C ILE A 169 8.23 -18.83 -2.78
N THR A 170 9.44 -18.61 -3.27
CA THR A 170 9.74 -18.35 -4.68
C THR A 170 9.55 -19.60 -5.54
N GLU A 171 9.85 -20.79 -5.01
CA GLU A 171 9.58 -22.06 -5.68
C GLU A 171 8.06 -22.24 -5.84
N ASP A 172 7.32 -22.05 -4.75
CA ASP A 172 5.85 -22.14 -4.72
C ASP A 172 5.21 -21.16 -5.73
N ALA A 173 5.60 -19.88 -5.68
CA ALA A 173 5.11 -18.86 -6.61
C ALA A 173 5.43 -19.19 -8.08
N SER A 174 6.62 -19.72 -8.37
CA SER A 174 7.04 -20.07 -9.74
C SER A 174 6.20 -21.20 -10.35
N MET A 175 5.57 -22.03 -9.52
CA MET A 175 4.69 -23.11 -9.99
C MET A 175 3.29 -22.61 -10.36
N PHE A 176 2.81 -21.55 -9.71
CA PHE A 176 1.51 -20.93 -10.04
C PHE A 176 1.58 -20.01 -11.26
N LEU A 177 2.73 -19.36 -11.49
CA LEU A 177 2.87 -18.34 -12.53
C LEU A 177 2.49 -18.85 -13.93
N PRO A 178 2.96 -20.01 -14.43
CA PRO A 178 2.58 -20.52 -15.74
C PRO A 178 1.08 -20.82 -15.87
N ILE A 179 0.44 -21.20 -14.75
CA ILE A 179 -1.00 -21.48 -14.71
C ILE A 179 -1.76 -20.17 -14.93
N ILE A 180 -1.40 -19.11 -14.19
CA ILE A 180 -2.00 -17.79 -14.33
C ILE A 180 -1.77 -17.26 -15.75
N GLU A 181 -0.54 -17.36 -16.26
CA GLU A 181 -0.17 -16.89 -17.60
C GLU A 181 -0.92 -17.59 -18.74
N SER A 182 -1.41 -18.83 -18.54
CA SER A 182 -2.24 -19.53 -19.53
C SER A 182 -3.63 -18.92 -19.73
N GLY A 183 -4.09 -18.05 -18.82
CA GLY A 183 -5.35 -17.31 -18.99
C GLY A 183 -5.32 -16.39 -20.20
N LYS A 184 -6.40 -16.40 -20.99
CA LYS A 184 -6.46 -15.74 -22.31
C LYS A 184 -6.49 -14.23 -22.21
N ASP A 185 -7.14 -13.71 -21.18
CA ASP A 185 -7.30 -12.27 -20.94
C ASP A 185 -7.09 -11.93 -19.46
N GLU A 186 -7.16 -10.63 -19.15
CA GLU A 186 -7.00 -10.12 -17.79
C GLU A 186 -8.03 -10.70 -16.82
N ARG A 187 -9.26 -10.98 -17.28
CA ARG A 187 -10.32 -11.54 -16.46
C ARG A 187 -10.02 -12.97 -16.06
N GLU A 188 -9.70 -13.83 -17.03
CA GLU A 188 -9.35 -15.23 -16.75
C GLU A 188 -8.13 -15.32 -15.82
N ARG A 189 -7.12 -14.47 -16.04
CA ARG A 189 -5.95 -14.36 -15.15
C ARG A 189 -6.31 -13.94 -13.74
N ALA A 190 -7.23 -13.00 -13.58
CA ALA A 190 -7.71 -12.54 -12.28
C ALA A 190 -8.48 -13.65 -11.53
N ILE A 191 -9.29 -14.44 -12.23
CA ILE A 191 -9.97 -15.60 -11.62
C ILE A 191 -8.96 -16.66 -11.18
N LEU A 192 -8.01 -17.03 -12.05
CA LEU A 192 -6.94 -17.99 -11.72
C LEU A 192 -6.13 -17.54 -10.51
N LEU A 193 -5.72 -16.27 -10.47
CA LEU A 193 -5.03 -15.68 -9.32
C LEU A 193 -5.91 -15.71 -8.06
N SER A 194 -7.21 -15.49 -8.19
CA SER A 194 -8.15 -15.57 -7.06
C SER A 194 -8.20 -16.98 -6.46
N LEU A 195 -8.19 -18.04 -7.29
CA LEU A 195 -8.13 -19.43 -6.82
C LEU A 195 -6.83 -19.74 -6.07
N VAL A 196 -5.70 -19.20 -6.55
CA VAL A 196 -4.41 -19.28 -5.85
C VAL A 196 -4.49 -18.61 -4.48
N LEU A 197 -5.03 -17.38 -4.42
CA LEU A 197 -5.19 -16.64 -3.16
C LEU A 197 -6.12 -17.36 -2.16
N MET A 198 -7.21 -17.97 -2.64
CA MET A 198 -8.11 -18.78 -1.82
C MET A 198 -7.38 -20.00 -1.22
N THR A 199 -6.54 -20.67 -2.02
CA THR A 199 -5.72 -21.80 -1.56
C THR A 199 -4.77 -21.38 -0.45
N PHE A 200 -4.09 -20.23 -0.58
CA PHE A 200 -3.22 -19.71 0.48
C PHE A 200 -3.98 -19.29 1.73
N ARG A 201 -5.15 -18.65 1.59
CA ARG A 201 -5.99 -18.26 2.73
C ARG A 201 -6.46 -19.47 3.53
N ALA A 202 -6.89 -20.53 2.86
CA ALA A 202 -7.32 -21.77 3.50
C ALA A 202 -6.20 -22.41 4.35
N LYS A 203 -4.95 -22.39 3.87
CA LYS A 203 -3.79 -22.89 4.63
C LYS A 203 -3.42 -22.04 5.85
N MET A 204 -3.75 -20.75 5.83
CA MET A 204 -3.43 -19.82 6.92
C MET A 204 -4.45 -19.87 8.06
N ILE A 205 -5.61 -20.52 7.85
CA ILE A 205 -6.56 -20.82 8.93
C ILE A 205 -6.00 -22.02 9.71
N PRO A 206 -5.69 -21.88 11.01
CA PRO A 206 -5.30 -23.00 11.85
C PRO A 206 -6.37 -24.09 11.79
N PRO A 207 -6.01 -25.39 11.71
CA PRO A 207 -6.99 -26.49 11.72
C PRO A 207 -7.94 -26.45 12.91
N SER A 208 -7.51 -25.84 14.03
CA SER A 208 -8.32 -25.62 15.24
C SER A 208 -9.47 -24.61 15.08
N LEU A 209 -9.48 -23.82 14.00
CA LEU A 209 -10.52 -22.84 13.67
C LEU A 209 -11.36 -23.27 12.46
N GLN A 210 -11.00 -24.37 11.81
CA GLN A 210 -11.67 -24.84 10.60
C GLN A 210 -13.04 -25.48 10.92
N GLY A 211 -13.14 -26.22 12.03
CA GLY A 211 -14.42 -26.79 12.52
C GLY A 211 -15.43 -25.76 13.04
N LEU A 212 -15.05 -24.50 13.27
CA LEU A 212 -15.99 -23.43 13.63
C LEU A 212 -16.75 -22.86 12.42
N LEU A 213 -16.26 -23.10 11.20
CA LEU A 213 -16.89 -22.67 9.95
C LEU A 213 -17.77 -23.78 9.34
N ASP A 214 -17.53 -25.03 9.69
CA ASP A 214 -18.32 -26.18 9.24
C ASP A 214 -19.61 -26.37 10.07
N ASP A 215 -19.70 -25.75 11.26
CA ASP A 215 -20.84 -25.85 12.19
C ASP A 215 -21.96 -24.80 11.93
N GLU A 216 -21.82 -23.91 10.92
CA GLU A 216 -22.87 -22.94 10.55
C GLU A 216 -23.84 -23.45 9.46
N ASP A 217 -23.60 -24.65 8.91
CA ASP A 217 -24.41 -25.28 7.84
C ASP A 217 -25.21 -26.55 8.28
N GLU A 218 -25.36 -26.81 9.59
CA GLU A 218 -26.35 -27.78 10.14
C GLU A 218 -27.54 -27.09 10.84
#